data_AF-A0A4V2UV72-F1
#
_entry.id   AF-A0A4V2UV72-F1
#
_cell.length_a   1.000
_cell.length_b   1.000
_cell.length_c   1.000
_cell.angle_alpha   90.00
_cell.angle_beta   90.00
_cell.angle_gamma   90.00
#
_symmetry.space_group_name_H-M   'P 1'
#
loop_
_entity.id
_entity.type
_entity.pdbx_description
1 polymer ?
#
loop_
_entity_poly.entity_id
_entity_poly.type
_entity_poly.pdbx_seq_one_letter_code
_entity_poly.pdbx_strand_id
1 'polypeptide(L)'
;MIKVHSIFMCVLVISLLNGCSFLSLGDPSDPKNSDLPQKAATTVDGMIKEGPGKFAGDNFDEKKVKAELLKFPNDLTADEVYDRLIWLFAEDYEAIVKEADALKPQFTISKLGDYDPNTQEPAELLKPRDEKKPTQIAIVIDASGSMAGKVNGKVKMDEAQRAVREFASSLPEQTKVSLRVYGHLGSNQEKDKAISCASTEEIYALSKYESNSFESAVNQLRPVGWTPLAAAIRGAGEDLRKDHIGANNIVYVVSDGLETCGGDPVKEAQALHQSDVKAVVNIIGFDLDAKSKQVLEEVAKAGGGSFTSANSSDEIRKQMKPKFDIWRSNDITHWKLRNLSSLHEQEEEHRKKIYKLTHWFTNHGESKFLVAREREKERIKWALQFLGENQKISKEFASEFGEVYKKAQNRFILLDEYRDQLQSRKIEEMEKEKRKLYDKVLEIEKIEKQKVYDLKN
;
A
#
# COMPACT_ATOMS: atom_id res chain seq x y z
N MET A 1 28.35 -43.91 -50.99
CA MET A 1 27.07 -44.63 -51.18
C MET A 1 25.95 -43.60 -51.24
N ILE A 2 25.20 -43.65 -52.35
CA ILE A 2 23.81 -43.19 -52.57
C ILE A 2 23.53 -41.68 -52.49
N LYS A 3 23.25 -41.16 -53.69
CA LYS A 3 22.64 -39.86 -54.07
C LYS A 3 21.23 -39.69 -53.50
N VAL A 4 20.81 -38.44 -53.28
CA VAL A 4 19.56 -37.90 -53.88
C VAL A 4 19.78 -36.43 -54.27
N HIS A 5 19.46 -36.09 -55.52
CA HIS A 5 19.43 -34.75 -56.12
C HIS A 5 18.02 -34.16 -56.07
N SER A 6 17.90 -32.83 -56.06
CA SER A 6 16.97 -32.01 -56.90
C SER A 6 17.21 -30.53 -56.55
N ILE A 7 18.04 -29.80 -57.30
CA ILE A 7 17.76 -29.07 -58.56
C ILE A 7 16.62 -28.05 -58.41
N PHE A 8 17.07 -26.82 -58.11
CA PHE A 8 16.36 -25.56 -58.27
C PHE A 8 16.23 -25.25 -59.78
N MET A 9 15.02 -24.98 -60.26
CA MET A 9 14.81 -24.45 -61.62
C MET A 9 13.92 -23.20 -61.53
N CYS A 10 14.56 -22.04 -61.67
CA CYS A 10 13.92 -20.77 -61.95
C CYS A 10 13.26 -20.81 -63.33
N VAL A 11 11.97 -20.50 -63.39
CA VAL A 11 11.31 -20.09 -64.65
C VAL A 11 10.78 -18.68 -64.46
N LEU A 12 11.44 -17.75 -65.13
CA LEU A 12 11.03 -16.38 -65.39
C LEU A 12 9.94 -16.41 -66.47
N VAL A 13 8.76 -15.86 -66.20
CA VAL A 13 7.78 -15.50 -67.25
C VAL A 13 7.43 -14.03 -67.06
N ILE A 14 7.90 -13.21 -68.00
CA ILE A 14 7.47 -11.83 -68.25
C ILE A 14 6.41 -11.88 -69.36
N SER A 15 5.42 -10.96 -69.29
CA SER A 15 4.43 -10.53 -70.31
C SER A 15 2.99 -10.84 -69.85
N LEU A 16 1.99 -9.94 -69.81
CA LEU A 16 1.78 -8.60 -70.36
C LEU A 16 0.66 -7.92 -69.55
N LEU A 17 0.76 -6.59 -69.45
CA LEU A 17 -0.27 -5.68 -68.99
C LEU A 17 -1.55 -5.79 -69.85
N ASN A 18 -2.70 -5.87 -69.19
CA ASN A 18 -3.92 -5.17 -69.62
C ASN A 18 -4.76 -4.87 -68.37
N GLY A 19 -4.91 -3.58 -68.09
CA GLY A 19 -5.72 -3.08 -66.99
C GLY A 19 -7.21 -3.26 -67.28
N CYS A 20 -7.95 -3.71 -66.27
CA CYS A 20 -9.34 -3.38 -66.06
C CYS A 20 -9.55 -3.24 -64.55
N SER A 21 -10.08 -2.10 -64.15
CA SER A 21 -10.39 -1.72 -62.78
C SER A 21 -11.22 -2.79 -62.07
N PHE A 22 -10.62 -3.48 -61.10
CA PHE A 22 -11.37 -4.37 -60.21
C PHE A 22 -12.07 -3.52 -59.15
N LEU A 23 -13.40 -3.43 -59.29
CA LEU A 23 -14.30 -3.23 -58.17
C LEU A 23 -13.92 -4.23 -57.08
N SER A 24 -13.58 -3.70 -55.90
CA SER A 24 -13.45 -4.49 -54.67
C SER A 24 -14.81 -5.06 -54.30
N LEU A 25 -15.15 -6.23 -54.85
CA LEU A 25 -16.21 -7.07 -54.30
C LEU A 25 -15.68 -7.63 -52.98
N GLY A 26 -16.34 -7.24 -51.88
CA GLY A 26 -16.02 -7.74 -50.55
C GLY A 26 -16.14 -9.26 -50.47
N ASP A 27 -15.37 -9.84 -49.55
CA ASP A 27 -15.32 -11.28 -49.28
C ASP A 27 -16.72 -11.81 -48.88
N PRO A 28 -17.31 -12.77 -49.63
CA PRO A 28 -18.62 -13.36 -49.31
C PRO A 28 -18.66 -14.17 -48.01
N SER A 29 -17.49 -14.41 -47.39
CA SER A 29 -17.36 -15.13 -46.12
C SER A 29 -17.31 -14.21 -44.89
N ASP A 30 -17.37 -12.88 -45.07
CA ASP A 30 -17.57 -11.94 -43.97
C ASP A 30 -19.07 -11.81 -43.62
N PRO A 31 -19.54 -12.38 -42.49
CA PRO A 31 -20.96 -12.33 -42.10
C PRO A 31 -21.47 -10.89 -41.89
N LYS A 32 -20.59 -9.89 -41.81
CA LYS A 32 -20.95 -8.48 -41.71
C LYS A 32 -21.37 -7.84 -43.04
N ASN A 33 -21.23 -8.55 -44.17
CA ASN A 33 -21.45 -8.01 -45.52
C ASN A 33 -22.48 -8.81 -46.36
N SER A 34 -23.53 -9.33 -45.69
CA SER A 34 -24.64 -10.04 -46.33
C SER A 34 -25.84 -9.10 -46.54
N ASP A 35 -26.31 -8.97 -47.78
CA ASP A 35 -27.55 -8.24 -48.14
C ASP A 35 -28.83 -8.96 -47.65
N LEU A 36 -28.71 -10.13 -47.03
CA LEU A 36 -29.83 -10.90 -46.48
C LEU A 36 -29.68 -11.11 -44.96
N PRO A 37 -30.80 -11.12 -44.21
CA PRO A 37 -30.80 -11.41 -42.78
C PRO A 37 -30.33 -12.85 -42.52
N GLN A 38 -29.40 -13.01 -41.58
CA GLN A 38 -29.04 -14.33 -41.06
C GLN A 38 -30.03 -14.78 -40.00
N LYS A 39 -30.11 -16.11 -39.79
CA LYS A 39 -30.95 -16.68 -38.74
C LYS A 39 -30.45 -16.23 -37.36
N ALA A 40 -31.35 -15.72 -36.54
CA ALA A 40 -31.02 -15.26 -35.21
C ALA A 40 -30.61 -16.44 -34.30
N ALA A 41 -29.65 -16.18 -33.42
CA ALA A 41 -29.13 -17.14 -32.47
C ALA A 41 -30.18 -17.50 -31.44
N THR A 42 -30.20 -18.79 -31.10
CA THR A 42 -31.06 -19.35 -30.05
C THR A 42 -30.30 -19.64 -28.76
N THR A 43 -28.98 -19.52 -28.77
CA THR A 43 -28.10 -19.70 -27.61
C THR A 43 -27.49 -18.37 -27.20
N VAL A 44 -27.28 -18.16 -25.90
CA VAL A 44 -26.77 -16.88 -25.41
C VAL A 44 -25.37 -16.54 -25.95
N ASP A 45 -24.49 -17.52 -26.12
CA ASP A 45 -23.17 -17.31 -26.73
C ASP A 45 -23.25 -16.82 -28.18
N GLY A 46 -24.27 -17.29 -28.91
CA GLY A 46 -24.60 -16.75 -30.23
C GLY A 46 -25.11 -15.32 -30.11
N MET A 47 -26.06 -15.06 -29.20
CA MET A 47 -26.66 -13.74 -28.98
C MET A 47 -25.63 -12.67 -28.60
N ILE A 48 -24.60 -13.03 -27.83
CA ILE A 48 -23.49 -12.13 -27.48
C ILE A 48 -22.62 -11.78 -28.69
N LYS A 49 -22.45 -12.73 -29.62
CA LYS A 49 -21.66 -12.53 -30.86
C LYS A 49 -22.47 -11.92 -32.00
N GLU A 50 -23.78 -11.81 -31.82
CA GLU A 50 -24.67 -11.15 -32.77
C GLU A 50 -24.56 -9.63 -32.63
N GLY A 51 -24.61 -8.97 -33.79
CA GLY A 51 -24.52 -7.53 -33.89
C GLY A 51 -23.08 -6.99 -34.01
N PRO A 52 -22.92 -5.66 -33.98
CA PRO A 52 -24.01 -4.68 -34.01
C PRO A 52 -24.84 -4.80 -35.30
N GLY A 53 -26.17 -4.73 -35.15
CA GLY A 53 -27.12 -4.67 -36.25
C GLY A 53 -27.01 -3.34 -37.01
N LYS A 54 -27.61 -3.29 -38.21
CA LYS A 54 -27.51 -2.14 -39.13
C LYS A 54 -27.85 -0.79 -38.48
N PHE A 55 -28.77 -0.77 -37.53
CA PHE A 55 -29.24 0.41 -36.81
C PHE A 55 -29.07 0.30 -35.29
N ALA A 56 -28.14 -0.55 -34.84
CA ALA A 56 -27.76 -0.66 -33.43
C ALA A 56 -27.00 0.58 -32.95
N GLY A 57 -26.97 0.80 -31.64
CA GLY A 57 -26.20 1.89 -31.06
C GLY A 57 -26.64 3.27 -31.54
N ASP A 58 -25.66 4.11 -31.85
CA ASP A 58 -25.85 5.47 -32.35
C ASP A 58 -26.15 5.52 -33.86
N ASN A 59 -26.14 4.38 -34.57
CA ASN A 59 -26.49 4.29 -35.99
C ASN A 59 -28.00 4.39 -36.25
N PHE A 60 -28.81 4.49 -35.20
CA PHE A 60 -30.26 4.56 -35.33
C PHE A 60 -30.72 5.87 -35.94
N ASP A 61 -31.35 5.77 -37.11
CA ASP A 61 -32.02 6.86 -37.81
C ASP A 61 -33.43 6.41 -38.12
N GLU A 62 -34.41 6.99 -37.43
CA GLU A 62 -35.82 6.57 -37.52
C GLU A 62 -36.32 6.56 -38.98
N LYS A 63 -35.92 7.52 -39.81
CA LYS A 63 -36.36 7.59 -41.22
C LYS A 63 -35.78 6.44 -42.03
N LYS A 64 -34.48 6.16 -41.86
CA LYS A 64 -33.82 5.04 -42.54
C LYS A 64 -34.36 3.69 -42.07
N VAL A 65 -34.63 3.56 -40.77
CA VAL A 65 -35.21 2.35 -40.19
C VAL A 65 -36.61 2.10 -40.75
N LYS A 66 -37.50 3.10 -40.76
CA LYS A 66 -38.84 2.97 -41.37
C LYS A 66 -38.75 2.58 -42.84
N ALA A 67 -37.85 3.19 -43.60
CA ALA A 67 -37.64 2.85 -45.00
C ALA A 67 -37.17 1.40 -45.19
N GLU A 68 -36.34 0.87 -44.28
CA GLU A 68 -35.90 -0.53 -44.31
C GLU A 68 -37.02 -1.49 -43.92
N LEU A 69 -37.79 -1.18 -42.88
CA LEU A 69 -38.94 -1.98 -42.42
C LEU A 69 -40.02 -2.09 -43.51
N LEU A 70 -40.28 -1.02 -44.27
CA LEU A 70 -41.24 -1.05 -45.38
C LEU A 70 -40.83 -1.97 -46.55
N LYS A 71 -39.55 -2.37 -46.63
CA LYS A 71 -39.08 -3.34 -47.63
C LYS A 71 -39.38 -4.79 -47.26
N PHE A 72 -39.90 -5.06 -46.05
CA PHE A 72 -40.23 -6.43 -45.65
C PHE A 72 -41.32 -7.01 -46.58
N PRO A 73 -41.17 -8.27 -47.04
CA PRO A 73 -42.23 -9.02 -47.68
C PRO A 73 -43.48 -9.11 -46.78
N ASN A 74 -44.66 -9.25 -47.39
CA ASN A 74 -45.93 -9.23 -46.65
C ASN A 74 -46.31 -10.63 -46.10
N ASP A 75 -45.60 -11.69 -46.49
CA ASP A 75 -45.89 -13.10 -46.24
C ASP A 75 -44.83 -13.79 -45.37
N LEU A 76 -44.11 -13.02 -44.54
CA LEU A 76 -43.07 -13.55 -43.65
C LEU A 76 -43.66 -14.39 -42.51
N THR A 77 -42.95 -15.47 -42.17
CA THR A 77 -43.14 -16.24 -40.94
C THR A 77 -42.65 -15.46 -39.72
N ALA A 78 -43.08 -15.86 -38.51
CA ALA A 78 -42.62 -15.22 -37.26
C ALA A 78 -41.09 -15.32 -37.08
N ASP A 79 -40.47 -16.42 -37.51
CA ASP A 79 -39.01 -16.59 -37.47
C ASP A 79 -38.31 -15.59 -38.40
N GLU A 80 -38.79 -15.44 -39.64
CA GLU A 80 -38.17 -14.51 -40.59
C GLU A 80 -38.34 -13.04 -40.18
N VAL A 81 -39.48 -12.68 -39.56
CA VAL A 81 -39.65 -11.35 -38.98
C VAL A 81 -38.65 -11.15 -37.84
N TYR A 82 -38.53 -12.11 -36.92
CA TYR A 82 -37.60 -12.05 -35.80
C TYR A 82 -36.14 -11.92 -36.28
N ASP A 83 -35.70 -12.78 -37.19
CA ASP A 83 -34.36 -12.79 -37.78
C ASP A 83 -33.99 -11.43 -38.40
N ARG A 84 -34.93 -10.84 -39.14
CA ARG A 84 -34.77 -9.50 -39.71
C ARG A 84 -34.65 -8.42 -38.65
N LEU A 85 -35.44 -8.48 -37.57
CA LEU A 85 -35.38 -7.49 -36.49
C LEU A 85 -34.05 -7.58 -35.73
N ILE A 86 -33.54 -8.78 -35.46
CA ILE A 86 -32.22 -8.99 -34.85
C ILE A 86 -31.12 -8.45 -35.77
N TRP A 87 -31.18 -8.72 -37.07
CA TRP A 87 -30.23 -8.16 -38.05
C TRP A 87 -30.21 -6.62 -38.07
N LEU A 88 -31.35 -5.98 -37.83
CA LEU A 88 -31.44 -4.52 -37.76
C LEU A 88 -30.96 -3.94 -36.42
N PHE A 89 -31.29 -4.59 -35.30
CA PHE A 89 -31.27 -3.93 -33.98
C PHE A 89 -30.38 -4.61 -32.92
N ALA A 90 -29.83 -5.79 -33.16
CA ALA A 90 -28.96 -6.47 -32.18
C ALA A 90 -27.83 -5.54 -31.74
N GLU A 91 -27.72 -5.27 -30.43
CA GLU A 91 -26.67 -4.38 -29.91
C GLU A 91 -25.32 -5.11 -29.78
N ASP A 92 -24.23 -4.34 -29.65
CA ASP A 92 -22.86 -4.88 -29.54
C ASP A 92 -22.55 -5.36 -28.12
N TYR A 93 -23.16 -6.49 -27.72
CA TYR A 93 -22.85 -7.11 -26.43
C TYR A 93 -21.42 -7.65 -26.38
N GLU A 94 -20.86 -8.11 -27.51
CA GLU A 94 -19.51 -8.65 -27.56
C GLU A 94 -18.47 -7.62 -27.10
N ALA A 95 -18.60 -6.36 -27.51
CA ALA A 95 -17.72 -5.29 -27.05
C ALA A 95 -17.80 -5.07 -25.53
N ILE A 96 -19.01 -5.13 -24.95
CA ILE A 96 -19.23 -4.98 -23.50
C ILE A 96 -18.61 -6.16 -22.75
N VAL A 97 -18.78 -7.37 -23.24
CA VAL A 97 -18.19 -8.59 -22.66
C VAL A 97 -16.66 -8.54 -22.74
N LYS A 98 -16.09 -8.13 -23.88
CA LYS A 98 -14.63 -7.93 -24.03
C LYS A 98 -14.09 -6.88 -23.06
N GLU A 99 -14.81 -5.78 -22.88
CA GLU A 99 -14.44 -4.74 -21.90
C GLU A 99 -14.48 -5.29 -20.47
N ALA A 100 -15.53 -6.06 -20.13
CA ALA A 100 -15.62 -6.72 -18.84
C ALA A 100 -14.47 -7.71 -18.64
N ASP A 101 -14.24 -8.62 -19.58
CA ASP A 101 -13.17 -9.62 -19.50
C ASP A 101 -11.78 -8.98 -19.37
N ALA A 102 -11.56 -7.83 -20.00
CA ALA A 102 -10.33 -7.04 -19.86
C ALA A 102 -10.15 -6.41 -18.46
N LEU A 103 -11.21 -6.26 -17.66
CA LEU A 103 -11.08 -5.84 -16.26
C LEU A 103 -10.39 -6.93 -15.45
N LYS A 104 -9.13 -6.67 -15.09
CA LYS A 104 -8.35 -7.47 -14.15
C LYS A 104 -8.24 -6.71 -12.82
N PRO A 105 -8.94 -7.14 -11.77
CA PRO A 105 -8.82 -6.53 -10.45
C PRO A 105 -7.36 -6.59 -9.98
N GLN A 106 -6.80 -5.44 -9.61
CA GLN A 106 -5.45 -5.32 -9.11
C GLN A 106 -5.48 -4.58 -7.78
N PHE A 107 -4.86 -5.18 -6.79
CA PHE A 107 -4.81 -4.65 -5.45
C PHE A 107 -3.35 -4.42 -5.05
N THR A 108 -3.13 -3.43 -4.19
CA THR A 108 -1.80 -3.10 -3.68
C THR A 108 -1.84 -2.96 -2.17
N ILE A 109 -0.74 -3.32 -1.53
CA ILE A 109 -0.49 -3.15 -0.10
C ILE A 109 0.70 -2.19 0.05
N SER A 110 0.62 -1.24 0.97
CA SER A 110 1.75 -0.35 1.28
C SER A 110 2.95 -1.09 1.88
N LYS A 111 4.16 -0.56 1.68
CA LYS A 111 5.40 -1.11 2.26
C LYS A 111 5.38 -1.08 3.79
N LEU A 112 6.10 -2.02 4.40
CA LEU A 112 6.36 -2.08 5.85
C LEU A 112 7.85 -1.88 6.11
N GLY A 113 8.26 -0.62 6.26
CA GLY A 113 9.69 -0.26 6.20
C GLY A 113 10.23 -0.55 4.80
N ASP A 114 11.34 -1.28 4.71
CA ASP A 114 11.96 -1.65 3.43
C ASP A 114 11.30 -2.86 2.75
N TYR A 115 10.40 -3.57 3.44
CA TYR A 115 9.71 -4.72 2.88
C TYR A 115 8.53 -4.29 2.00
N ASP A 116 8.54 -4.74 0.75
CA ASP A 116 7.47 -4.52 -0.22
C ASP A 116 6.60 -5.78 -0.41
N PRO A 117 5.38 -5.82 0.16
CA PRO A 117 4.48 -6.97 0.06
C PRO A 117 3.97 -7.23 -1.36
N ASN A 118 4.13 -6.30 -2.30
CA ASN A 118 3.70 -6.47 -3.69
C ASN A 118 4.73 -7.23 -4.54
N THR A 119 6.00 -7.26 -4.11
CA THR A 119 7.10 -7.90 -4.86
C THR A 119 7.80 -9.00 -4.07
N GLN A 120 7.57 -9.08 -2.76
CA GLN A 120 8.24 -10.03 -1.87
C GLN A 120 7.24 -10.95 -1.20
N GLU A 121 7.65 -12.19 -0.92
CA GLU A 121 6.85 -13.17 -0.19
C GLU A 121 7.05 -13.06 1.33
N PRO A 122 6.02 -13.37 2.16
CA PRO A 122 6.15 -13.27 3.61
C PRO A 122 7.28 -14.13 4.18
N ALA A 123 7.59 -15.26 3.54
CA ALA A 123 8.72 -16.11 3.91
C ALA A 123 10.08 -15.39 3.84
N GLU A 124 10.23 -14.35 3.03
CA GLU A 124 11.44 -13.53 3.01
C GLU A 124 11.64 -12.74 4.31
N LEU A 125 10.57 -12.45 5.04
CA LEU A 125 10.68 -11.85 6.36
C LEU A 125 11.33 -12.82 7.36
N LEU A 126 11.25 -14.13 7.15
CA LEU A 126 11.88 -15.12 8.05
C LEU A 126 13.39 -15.22 7.84
N LYS A 127 13.91 -14.71 6.71
CA LYS A 127 15.34 -14.66 6.46
C LYS A 127 15.97 -13.65 7.42
N PRO A 128 17.18 -13.92 7.96
CA PRO A 128 17.97 -12.90 8.63
C PRO A 128 18.05 -11.69 7.69
N ARG A 129 17.52 -10.54 8.11
CA ARG A 129 17.71 -9.31 7.33
C ARG A 129 19.19 -8.95 7.43
N ASP A 130 19.91 -8.97 6.32
CA ASP A 130 21.30 -8.53 6.24
C ASP A 130 21.48 -7.01 6.46
N GLU A 131 20.41 -6.25 6.68
CA GLU A 131 20.50 -4.81 6.99
C GLU A 131 19.57 -4.43 8.16
N LYS A 132 20.03 -4.65 9.40
CA LYS A 132 19.70 -3.71 10.47
C LYS A 132 20.79 -2.66 10.44
N LYS A 133 20.44 -1.39 10.18
CA LYS A 133 21.29 -0.27 10.60
C LYS A 133 21.69 -0.55 12.06
N PRO A 134 22.99 -0.68 12.37
CA PRO A 134 23.42 -1.04 13.70
C PRO A 134 22.84 -0.02 14.69
N THR A 135 22.37 -0.47 15.84
CA THR A 135 21.90 0.43 16.89
C THR A 135 23.10 0.82 17.76
N GLN A 136 23.29 2.12 17.93
CA GLN A 136 24.32 2.67 18.81
C GLN A 136 23.63 3.51 19.89
N ILE A 137 23.97 3.26 21.15
CA ILE A 137 23.38 3.95 22.30
C ILE A 137 24.48 4.66 23.07
N ALA A 138 24.38 5.98 23.20
CA ALA A 138 25.23 6.74 24.12
C ALA A 138 24.47 7.03 25.41
N ILE A 139 24.97 6.51 26.52
CA ILE A 139 24.47 6.84 27.86
C ILE A 139 25.30 8.01 28.37
N VAL A 140 24.65 9.11 28.71
CA VAL A 140 25.28 10.33 29.21
C VAL A 140 24.83 10.55 30.64
N ILE A 141 25.74 10.41 31.60
CA ILE A 141 25.43 10.48 33.03
C ILE A 141 25.96 11.75 33.67
N ASP A 142 25.06 12.43 34.39
CA ASP A 142 25.39 13.53 35.27
C ASP A 142 26.12 13.03 36.51
N ALA A 143 27.34 13.53 36.73
CA ALA A 143 28.11 13.34 37.95
C ALA A 143 28.45 14.67 38.62
N SER A 144 27.59 15.68 38.45
CA SER A 144 27.66 16.90 39.23
C SER A 144 27.39 16.63 40.71
N GLY A 145 27.83 17.53 41.60
CA GLY A 145 27.72 17.26 43.03
C GLY A 145 26.29 17.23 43.59
N SER A 146 25.27 17.68 42.84
CA SER A 146 23.86 17.48 43.22
C SER A 146 23.48 15.99 43.27
N MET A 147 24.13 15.17 42.46
CA MET A 147 23.96 13.71 42.45
C MET A 147 24.52 13.01 43.70
N ALA A 148 25.21 13.72 44.59
CA ALA A 148 25.57 13.24 45.93
C ALA A 148 24.37 13.30 46.91
N GLY A 149 23.32 14.02 46.55
CA GLY A 149 22.09 14.13 47.31
C GLY A 149 21.30 12.82 47.38
N LYS A 150 20.20 12.85 48.13
CA LYS A 150 19.32 11.68 48.30
C LYS A 150 17.96 11.89 47.67
N VAL A 151 17.44 10.84 47.03
CA VAL A 151 16.04 10.72 46.60
C VAL A 151 15.45 9.46 47.22
N ASN A 152 14.26 9.55 47.81
CA ASN A 152 13.60 8.42 48.49
C ASN A 152 14.53 7.68 49.50
N GLY A 153 15.39 8.44 50.19
CA GLY A 153 16.33 7.91 51.20
C GLY A 153 17.61 7.28 50.66
N LYS A 154 17.80 7.18 49.33
CA LYS A 154 18.98 6.60 48.67
C LYS A 154 19.80 7.66 47.94
N VAL A 155 21.10 7.44 47.79
CA VAL A 155 21.99 8.38 47.08
C VAL A 155 21.63 8.38 45.59
N LYS A 156 21.49 9.57 45.01
CA LYS A 156 21.11 9.75 43.61
C LYS A 156 22.08 9.04 42.64
N MET A 157 23.38 9.24 42.82
CA MET A 157 24.41 8.58 42.01
C MET A 157 24.29 7.04 42.06
N ASP A 158 24.07 6.45 43.23
CA ASP A 158 23.94 4.99 43.38
C ASP A 158 22.73 4.45 42.59
N GLU A 159 21.61 5.17 42.61
CA GLU A 159 20.42 4.83 41.83
C GLU A 159 20.68 4.91 40.32
N ALA A 160 21.36 5.96 39.87
CA ALA A 160 21.72 6.15 38.47
C ALA A 160 22.70 5.06 38.00
N GLN A 161 23.74 4.75 38.78
CA GLN A 161 24.68 3.66 38.51
C GLN A 161 23.96 2.31 38.36
N ARG A 162 23.04 2.00 39.28
CA ARG A 162 22.27 0.76 39.22
C ARG A 162 21.41 0.69 37.97
N ALA A 163 20.69 1.75 37.64
CA ALA A 163 19.83 1.80 36.46
C ALA A 163 20.62 1.62 35.16
N VAL A 164 21.79 2.26 35.05
CA VAL A 164 22.68 2.17 33.89
C VAL A 164 23.25 0.76 33.73
N ARG A 165 23.64 0.07 34.82
CA ARG A 165 24.09 -1.33 34.77
C ARG A 165 23.00 -2.26 34.26
N GLU A 166 21.82 -2.18 34.87
CA GLU A 166 20.67 -3.03 34.50
C GLU A 166 20.19 -2.74 33.07
N PHE A 167 20.24 -1.49 32.64
CA PHE A 167 19.93 -1.14 31.26
C PHE A 167 20.96 -1.71 30.29
N ALA A 168 22.26 -1.47 30.51
CA ALA A 168 23.32 -1.91 29.60
C ALA A 168 23.37 -3.44 29.43
N SER A 169 23.19 -4.18 30.53
CA SER A 169 23.08 -5.64 30.54
C SER A 169 21.81 -6.19 29.85
N SER A 170 20.78 -5.37 29.68
CA SER A 170 19.55 -5.74 28.97
C SER A 170 19.58 -5.44 27.47
N LEU A 171 20.67 -4.86 26.97
CA LEU A 171 20.78 -4.50 25.55
C LEU A 171 20.96 -5.75 24.68
N PRO A 172 20.31 -5.80 23.49
CA PRO A 172 20.55 -6.88 22.53
C PRO A 172 22.02 -6.98 22.10
N GLU A 173 22.53 -8.19 21.86
CA GLU A 173 23.95 -8.48 21.58
C GLU A 173 24.55 -7.68 20.40
N GLN A 174 23.72 -7.32 19.42
CA GLN A 174 24.09 -6.52 18.25
C GLN A 174 24.16 -5.01 18.51
N THR A 175 23.80 -4.54 19.70
CA THR A 175 23.79 -3.12 20.07
C THR A 175 25.16 -2.69 20.57
N LYS A 176 25.67 -1.56 20.08
CA LYS A 176 26.84 -0.92 20.67
C LYS A 176 26.40 0.14 21.68
N VAL A 177 27.11 0.22 22.79
CA VAL A 177 26.85 1.15 23.89
C VAL A 177 28.12 1.92 24.22
N SER A 178 27.99 3.22 24.46
CA SER A 178 29.02 4.04 25.11
C SER A 178 28.50 4.61 26.43
N LEU A 179 29.41 4.88 27.36
CA LEU A 179 29.11 5.58 28.61
C LEU A 179 29.97 6.84 28.67
N ARG A 180 29.31 7.99 28.61
CA ARG A 180 29.91 9.31 28.79
C ARG A 180 29.47 9.90 30.12
N VAL A 181 30.42 10.51 30.83
CA VAL A 181 30.18 11.21 32.07
C VAL A 181 30.52 12.69 31.93
N TYR A 182 29.84 13.54 32.70
CA TYR A 182 30.20 14.93 32.87
C TYR A 182 30.09 15.37 34.34
N GLY A 183 30.79 16.44 34.71
CA GLY A 183 30.79 16.96 36.09
C GLY A 183 31.58 16.12 37.10
N HIS A 184 32.30 15.10 36.66
CA HIS A 184 33.01 14.14 37.52
C HIS A 184 34.40 14.60 38.00
N LEU A 185 34.89 15.76 37.55
CA LEU A 185 36.19 16.31 37.94
C LEU A 185 36.05 17.70 38.58
N GLY A 186 37.06 18.05 39.38
CA GLY A 186 37.09 19.29 40.15
C GLY A 186 36.23 19.19 41.41
N SER A 187 35.49 20.27 41.69
CA SER A 187 34.53 20.34 42.79
C SER A 187 33.41 21.34 42.45
N ASN A 188 32.39 21.44 43.31
CA ASN A 188 31.35 22.47 43.24
C ASN A 188 31.81 23.87 43.71
N GLN A 189 33.11 24.09 43.88
CA GLN A 189 33.67 25.39 44.22
C GLN A 189 33.98 26.18 42.94
N GLU A 190 33.78 27.50 42.96
CA GLU A 190 33.99 28.36 41.79
C GLU A 190 35.41 28.25 41.22
N LYS A 191 36.42 28.03 42.08
CA LYS A 191 37.83 27.85 41.68
C LYS A 191 38.04 26.66 40.74
N ASP A 192 37.23 25.61 40.88
CA ASP A 192 37.34 24.37 40.11
C ASP A 192 36.32 24.31 38.95
N LYS A 193 35.48 25.35 38.81
CA LYS A 193 34.44 25.40 37.78
C LYS A 193 35.01 25.30 36.38
N ALA A 194 36.13 25.96 36.09
CA ALA A 194 36.77 25.86 34.78
C ALA A 194 37.17 24.42 34.44
N ILE A 195 37.76 23.69 35.40
CA ILE A 195 38.14 22.29 35.23
C ILE A 195 36.87 21.44 35.05
N SER A 196 35.89 21.61 35.92
CA SER A 196 34.66 20.82 35.91
C SER A 196 33.86 21.01 34.62
N CYS A 197 33.74 22.26 34.14
CA CYS A 197 33.04 22.61 32.91
C CYS A 197 33.76 22.14 31.64
N ALA A 198 35.08 21.96 31.69
CA ALA A 198 35.85 21.36 30.61
C ALA A 198 35.80 19.82 30.62
N SER A 199 35.28 19.21 31.69
CA SER A 199 35.39 17.77 31.95
C SER A 199 34.16 16.98 31.51
N THR A 200 34.23 16.43 30.31
CA THR A 200 33.35 15.34 29.86
C THR A 200 34.16 14.26 29.16
N GLU A 201 33.92 13.00 29.53
CA GLU A 201 34.74 11.87 29.07
C GLU A 201 33.87 10.67 28.71
N GLU A 202 34.24 9.97 27.64
CA GLU A 202 33.73 8.65 27.31
C GLU A 202 34.51 7.61 28.11
N ILE A 203 33.96 7.18 29.25
CA ILE A 203 34.59 6.24 30.18
C ILE A 203 34.34 4.77 29.82
N TYR A 204 33.40 4.52 28.91
CA TYR A 204 33.25 3.25 28.21
C TYR A 204 33.10 3.56 26.72
N ALA A 205 34.10 3.21 25.94
CA ALA A 205 34.11 3.46 24.50
C ALA A 205 32.96 2.73 23.82
N LEU A 206 32.40 3.34 22.76
CA LEU A 206 31.35 2.74 21.96
C LEU A 206 31.74 1.35 21.44
N SER A 207 31.22 0.32 22.09
CA SER A 207 31.49 -1.08 21.77
C SER A 207 30.30 -1.97 22.12
N LYS A 208 30.36 -3.25 21.78
CA LYS A 208 29.41 -4.22 22.36
C LYS A 208 29.52 -4.18 23.88
N TYR A 209 28.42 -4.45 24.58
CA TYR A 209 28.41 -4.55 26.03
C TYR A 209 29.30 -5.71 26.50
N GLU A 210 30.25 -5.42 27.39
CA GLU A 210 31.06 -6.41 28.09
C GLU A 210 30.99 -6.12 29.59
N SER A 211 30.57 -7.13 30.36
CA SER A 211 30.13 -6.92 31.73
C SER A 211 31.23 -6.35 32.64
N ASN A 212 32.45 -6.87 32.57
CA ASN A 212 33.50 -6.50 33.53
C ASN A 212 34.03 -5.08 33.29
N SER A 213 34.25 -4.74 32.03
CA SER A 213 34.73 -3.42 31.62
C SER A 213 33.67 -2.34 31.84
N PHE A 214 32.40 -2.62 31.54
CA PHE A 214 31.31 -1.69 31.80
C PHE A 214 31.10 -1.44 33.29
N GLU A 215 31.12 -2.50 34.11
CA GLU A 215 31.06 -2.39 35.57
C GLU A 215 32.22 -1.54 36.13
N SER A 216 33.43 -1.74 35.61
CA SER A 216 34.61 -0.96 35.99
C SER A 216 34.46 0.52 35.65
N ALA A 217 33.87 0.85 34.50
CA ALA A 217 33.59 2.24 34.12
C ALA A 217 32.55 2.88 35.06
N VAL A 218 31.42 2.21 35.31
CA VAL A 218 30.35 2.74 36.18
C VAL A 218 30.85 2.98 37.60
N ASN A 219 31.70 2.10 38.14
CA ASN A 219 32.25 2.20 39.50
C ASN A 219 33.16 3.43 39.71
N GLN A 220 33.67 4.04 38.64
CA GLN A 220 34.53 5.24 38.70
C GLN A 220 33.75 6.54 38.87
N LEU A 221 32.43 6.52 38.66
CA LEU A 221 31.59 7.72 38.74
C LEU A 221 31.56 8.28 40.16
N ARG A 222 31.82 9.59 40.28
CA ARG A 222 31.80 10.33 41.55
C ARG A 222 31.08 11.67 41.36
N PRO A 223 30.08 11.99 42.21
CA PRO A 223 29.30 13.21 42.08
C PRO A 223 30.01 14.40 42.73
N VAL A 224 30.78 15.19 41.98
CA VAL A 224 31.68 16.20 42.59
C VAL A 224 31.61 17.62 42.02
N GLY A 225 31.24 17.78 40.75
CA GLY A 225 31.46 19.01 40.00
C GLY A 225 30.22 19.69 39.42
N TRP A 226 30.42 20.53 38.41
CA TRP A 226 29.41 21.33 37.73
C TRP A 226 28.78 20.57 36.55
N THR A 227 27.74 21.14 35.93
CA THR A 227 26.87 20.47 34.95
C THR A 227 27.09 21.02 33.53
N PRO A 228 28.13 20.58 32.77
CA PRO A 228 28.32 20.95 31.37
C PRO A 228 27.52 20.06 30.41
N LEU A 229 26.20 20.07 30.54
CA LEU A 229 25.25 19.24 29.78
C LEU A 229 25.39 19.43 28.26
N ALA A 230 25.49 20.66 27.78
CA ALA A 230 25.66 21.00 26.37
C ALA A 230 26.93 20.37 25.79
N ALA A 231 28.05 20.45 26.53
CA ALA A 231 29.31 19.82 26.12
C ALA A 231 29.20 18.30 26.10
N ALA A 232 28.47 17.70 27.05
CA ALA A 232 28.25 16.27 27.12
C ALA A 232 27.39 15.75 25.95
N ILE A 233 26.34 16.47 25.55
CA ILE A 233 25.50 16.15 24.38
C ILE A 233 26.34 16.19 23.10
N ARG A 234 27.16 17.24 22.94
CA ARG A 234 28.07 17.35 21.79
C ARG A 234 29.07 16.20 21.74
N GLY A 235 29.71 15.89 22.88
CA GLY A 235 30.65 14.77 23.00
C GLY A 235 30.03 13.41 22.71
N ALA A 236 28.79 13.16 23.16
CA ALA A 236 28.06 11.94 22.82
C ALA A 236 27.84 11.81 21.31
N GLY A 237 27.60 12.92 20.63
CA GLY A 237 27.55 12.96 19.17
C GLY A 237 28.88 12.62 18.50
N GLU A 238 30.01 13.07 19.05
CA GLU A 238 31.35 12.72 18.56
C GLU A 238 31.65 11.23 18.76
N ASP A 239 31.23 10.65 19.88
CA ASP A 239 31.40 9.21 20.15
C ASP A 239 30.63 8.34 19.16
N LEU A 240 29.37 8.68 18.91
CA LEU A 240 28.51 7.98 17.94
C LEU A 240 29.00 8.11 16.49
N ARG A 241 29.78 9.15 16.17
CA ARG A 241 30.39 9.30 14.82
C ARG A 241 31.51 8.30 14.55
N LYS A 242 32.17 7.77 15.59
CA LYS A 242 33.42 6.98 15.44
C LYS A 242 33.22 5.65 14.71
N ASP A 243 32.01 5.10 14.71
CA ASP A 243 31.76 3.72 14.28
C ASP A 243 31.01 3.62 12.95
N HIS A 244 29.72 3.98 12.89
CA HIS A 244 28.92 3.90 11.67
C HIS A 244 28.05 5.14 11.46
N ILE A 245 28.34 5.91 10.41
CA ILE A 245 27.44 6.94 9.90
C ILE A 245 26.21 6.26 9.28
N GLY A 246 25.01 6.63 9.71
CA GLY A 246 23.74 6.04 9.22
C GLY A 246 23.16 4.92 10.09
N ALA A 247 23.75 4.64 11.26
CA ALA A 247 23.19 3.80 12.33
C ALA A 247 21.92 4.38 12.97
N ASN A 248 21.19 3.55 13.73
CA ASN A 248 20.14 4.03 14.62
C ASN A 248 20.78 4.56 15.91
N ASN A 249 21.01 5.87 15.97
CA ASN A 249 21.72 6.52 17.06
C ASN A 249 20.76 7.06 18.12
N ILE A 250 20.95 6.66 19.38
CA ILE A 250 20.11 7.08 20.50
C ILE A 250 21.01 7.58 21.63
N VAL A 251 20.69 8.76 22.16
CA VAL A 251 21.34 9.30 23.36
C VAL A 251 20.35 9.25 24.51
N TYR A 252 20.75 8.70 25.65
CA TYR A 252 20.02 8.78 26.91
C TYR A 252 20.82 9.61 27.89
N VAL A 253 20.31 10.81 28.21
CA VAL A 253 20.89 11.66 29.26
C VAL A 253 20.16 11.40 30.57
N VAL A 254 20.90 11.08 31.64
CA VAL A 254 20.38 11.04 33.00
C VAL A 254 20.92 12.28 33.73
N SER A 255 20.05 13.20 34.15
CA SER A 255 20.47 14.45 34.83
C SER A 255 19.50 14.87 35.92
N ASP A 256 20.05 15.46 36.99
CA ASP A 256 19.31 16.00 38.13
C ASP A 256 19.34 17.54 38.22
N GLY A 257 19.83 18.22 37.17
CA GLY A 257 19.96 19.66 37.17
C GLY A 257 20.04 20.34 35.80
N LEU A 258 20.10 21.67 35.83
CA LEU A 258 20.30 22.50 34.65
C LEU A 258 21.78 22.65 34.31
N GLU A 259 22.04 23.04 33.07
CA GLU A 259 23.35 23.53 32.61
C GLU A 259 23.87 24.66 33.51
N THR A 260 25.11 24.52 34.00
CA THR A 260 25.75 25.52 34.90
C THR A 260 27.11 26.01 34.39
N CYS A 261 27.51 25.60 33.19
CA CYS A 261 28.80 25.92 32.58
C CYS A 261 28.70 26.88 31.39
N GLY A 262 27.53 27.49 31.18
CA GLY A 262 27.31 28.52 30.16
C GLY A 262 27.08 27.98 28.75
N GLY A 263 26.88 26.66 28.59
CA GLY A 263 26.47 26.05 27.32
C GLY A 263 24.99 26.27 26.99
N ASP A 264 24.60 25.86 25.78
CA ASP A 264 23.19 25.83 25.34
C ASP A 264 22.81 24.38 24.96
N PRO A 265 22.22 23.61 25.90
CA PRO A 265 21.91 22.21 25.65
C PRO A 265 20.78 22.02 24.63
N VAL A 266 19.88 22.99 24.47
CA VAL A 266 18.81 22.93 23.47
C VAL A 266 19.40 23.02 22.07
N LYS A 267 20.31 23.97 21.86
CA LYS A 267 21.04 24.14 20.59
C LYS A 267 21.89 22.92 20.25
N GLU A 268 22.62 22.35 21.22
CA GLU A 268 23.45 21.17 20.98
C GLU A 268 22.62 19.91 20.68
N ALA A 269 21.49 19.71 21.38
CA ALA A 269 20.57 18.61 21.09
C ALA A 269 19.97 18.73 19.68
N GLN A 270 19.55 19.93 19.29
CA GLN A 270 19.06 20.22 17.94
C GLN A 270 20.14 19.95 16.87
N ALA A 271 21.35 20.45 17.10
CA ALA A 271 22.47 20.27 16.18
C ALA A 271 22.81 18.78 16.00
N LEU A 272 22.82 18.01 17.10
CA LEU A 272 23.06 16.58 17.04
C LEU A 272 21.99 15.84 16.24
N HIS A 273 20.72 16.14 16.49
CA HIS A 273 19.58 15.54 15.78
C HIS A 273 19.57 15.86 14.28
N GLN A 274 20.00 17.07 13.90
CA GLN A 274 20.05 17.52 12.50
C GLN A 274 21.36 17.17 11.78
N SER A 275 22.39 16.70 12.51
CA SER A 275 23.67 16.30 11.92
C SER A 275 23.57 14.99 11.14
N ASP A 276 24.68 14.58 10.53
CA ASP A 276 24.84 13.28 9.86
C ASP A 276 24.63 12.06 10.79
N VAL A 277 24.85 12.23 12.10
CA VAL A 277 24.56 11.23 13.14
C VAL A 277 23.06 11.00 13.31
N LYS A 278 22.24 12.04 13.15
CA LYS A 278 20.79 12.00 13.36
C LYS A 278 20.36 11.34 14.67
N ALA A 279 21.06 11.62 15.78
CA ALA A 279 20.75 10.97 17.05
C ALA A 279 19.42 11.46 17.63
N VAL A 280 18.68 10.57 18.28
CA VAL A 280 17.51 10.92 19.10
C VAL A 280 17.99 11.13 20.54
N VAL A 281 17.82 12.34 21.08
CA VAL A 281 18.24 12.68 22.45
C VAL A 281 17.06 12.57 23.42
N ASN A 282 17.08 11.54 24.26
CA ASN A 282 16.12 11.34 25.34
C ASN A 282 16.70 11.86 26.66
N ILE A 283 15.87 12.54 27.44
CA ILE A 283 16.25 13.08 28.75
C ILE A 283 15.48 12.36 29.85
N ILE A 284 16.21 11.84 30.82
CA ILE A 284 15.69 11.26 32.05
C ILE A 284 16.01 12.24 33.17
N GLY A 285 15.01 13.03 33.54
CA GLY A 285 15.10 14.01 34.60
C GLY A 285 14.95 13.34 35.96
N PHE A 286 15.98 13.42 36.79
CA PHE A 286 16.04 12.71 38.06
C PHE A 286 15.87 13.66 39.24
N ASP A 287 14.76 13.55 39.97
CA ASP A 287 14.47 14.40 41.14
C ASP A 287 14.66 15.92 40.87
N LEU A 288 13.92 16.43 39.88
CA LEU A 288 14.02 17.81 39.37
C LEU A 288 12.95 18.74 39.95
N ASP A 289 13.30 20.02 40.11
CA ASP A 289 12.34 21.09 40.28
C ASP A 289 11.60 21.44 38.96
N ALA A 290 10.52 22.23 39.06
CA ALA A 290 9.67 22.58 37.92
C ALA A 290 10.40 23.35 36.80
N LYS A 291 11.34 24.23 37.15
CA LYS A 291 12.12 25.01 36.18
C LYS A 291 13.10 24.10 35.44
N SER A 292 13.80 23.24 36.19
CA SER A 292 14.75 22.26 35.65
C SER A 292 14.06 21.28 34.70
N LYS A 293 12.86 20.83 35.06
CA LYS A 293 12.01 20.01 34.19
C LYS A 293 11.67 20.68 32.87
N GLN A 294 11.19 21.93 32.88
CA GLN A 294 10.77 22.62 31.65
C GLN A 294 11.91 22.75 30.63
N VAL A 295 13.11 23.14 31.07
CA VAL A 295 14.25 23.29 30.16
C VAL A 295 14.69 21.93 29.61
N LEU A 296 14.73 20.89 30.45
CA LEU A 296 15.12 19.55 29.99
C LEU A 296 14.08 18.92 29.04
N GLU A 297 12.79 19.28 29.17
CA GLU A 297 11.76 18.98 28.17
C GLU A 297 12.06 19.65 26.82
N GLU A 298 12.50 20.91 26.83
CA GLU A 298 12.90 21.62 25.61
C GLU A 298 14.12 20.98 24.95
N VAL A 299 15.12 20.55 25.73
CA VAL A 299 16.30 19.82 25.22
C VAL A 299 15.88 18.51 24.53
N ALA A 300 15.06 17.69 25.19
CA ALA A 300 14.58 16.44 24.61
C ALA A 300 13.81 16.66 23.31
N LYS A 301 12.93 17.67 23.29
CA LYS A 301 12.14 18.04 22.12
C LYS A 301 13.03 18.50 20.96
N ALA A 302 14.02 19.35 21.25
CA ALA A 302 14.96 19.83 20.24
C ALA A 302 15.82 18.70 19.66
N GLY A 303 16.19 17.71 20.48
CA GLY A 303 16.90 16.51 20.07
C GLY A 303 16.02 15.39 19.47
N GLY A 304 14.74 15.67 19.19
CA GLY A 304 13.81 14.71 18.58
C GLY A 304 13.41 13.53 19.47
N GLY A 305 13.72 13.58 20.76
CA GLY A 305 13.43 12.52 21.73
C GLY A 305 12.33 12.88 22.71
N SER A 306 12.34 12.18 23.85
CA SER A 306 11.34 12.37 24.91
C SER A 306 11.99 12.69 26.25
N PHE A 307 11.32 13.53 27.02
CA PHE A 307 11.64 13.77 28.42
C PHE A 307 10.81 12.85 29.32
N THR A 308 11.39 12.35 30.40
CA THR A 308 10.61 11.69 31.45
C THR A 308 11.23 11.96 32.82
N SER A 309 10.37 12.16 33.82
CA SER A 309 10.78 12.25 35.22
C SER A 309 10.95 10.86 35.84
N ALA A 310 11.99 10.69 36.65
CA ALA A 310 12.23 9.49 37.44
C ALA A 310 12.68 9.87 38.85
N ASN A 311 12.31 9.05 39.84
CA ASN A 311 12.67 9.22 41.26
C ASN A 311 13.30 7.94 41.86
N SER A 312 13.57 6.92 41.04
CA SER A 312 14.22 5.67 41.44
C SER A 312 14.94 5.02 40.27
N SER A 313 15.86 4.09 40.55
CA SER A 313 16.56 3.32 39.52
C SER A 313 15.61 2.52 38.62
N ASP A 314 14.51 1.99 39.17
CA ASP A 314 13.52 1.22 38.41
C ASP A 314 12.81 2.09 37.37
N GLU A 315 12.47 3.33 37.75
CA GLU A 315 11.90 4.30 36.83
C GLU A 315 12.92 4.72 35.77
N ILE A 316 14.15 5.06 36.15
CA ILE A 316 15.24 5.38 35.20
C ILE A 316 15.36 4.23 34.19
N ARG A 317 15.54 2.99 34.65
CA ARG A 317 15.66 1.79 33.80
C ARG A 317 14.47 1.62 32.88
N LYS A 318 13.24 1.76 33.39
CA LYS A 318 12.01 1.62 32.60
C LYS A 318 11.95 2.65 31.47
N GLN A 319 12.45 3.86 31.69
CA GLN A 319 12.51 4.90 30.67
C GLN A 319 13.69 4.74 29.70
N MET A 320 14.80 4.14 30.16
CA MET A 320 15.91 3.77 29.30
C MET A 320 15.58 2.60 28.37
N LYS A 321 14.63 1.71 28.73
CA LYS A 321 14.24 0.59 27.86
C LYS A 321 14.01 1.09 26.43
N PRO A 322 14.69 0.51 25.42
CA PRO A 322 14.55 1.00 24.06
C PRO A 322 13.09 0.83 23.66
N LYS A 323 12.38 1.93 23.39
CA LYS A 323 10.98 1.88 22.95
C LYS A 323 10.82 1.24 21.56
N PHE A 324 11.92 0.78 20.94
CA PHE A 324 11.97 0.21 19.59
C PHE A 324 10.91 -0.87 19.37
N ASP A 325 10.69 -1.75 20.34
CA ASP A 325 9.70 -2.83 20.23
C ASP A 325 8.26 -2.37 20.35
N ILE A 326 7.99 -1.31 21.14
CA ILE A 326 6.66 -0.73 21.30
C ILE A 326 6.30 0.05 20.04
N TRP A 327 7.24 0.85 19.51
CA TRP A 327 7.08 1.55 18.24
C TRP A 327 6.87 0.57 17.09
N ARG A 328 7.72 -0.47 16.96
CA ARG A 328 7.60 -1.49 15.92
C ARG A 328 6.26 -2.23 15.99
N SER A 329 5.81 -2.63 17.19
CA SER A 329 4.52 -3.32 17.38
C SER A 329 3.32 -2.44 17.01
N ASN A 330 3.36 -1.16 17.38
CA ASN A 330 2.33 -0.19 17.02
C ASN A 330 2.33 0.08 15.51
N ASP A 331 3.51 0.24 14.90
CA ASP A 331 3.67 0.44 13.46
C ASP A 331 3.10 -0.73 12.66
N ILE A 332 3.36 -1.98 13.06
CA ILE A 332 2.79 -3.18 12.42
C ILE A 332 1.26 -3.14 12.52
N THR A 333 0.72 -2.78 13.68
CA THR A 333 -0.73 -2.73 13.92
C THR A 333 -1.39 -1.64 13.08
N HIS A 334 -0.82 -0.44 13.04
CA HIS A 334 -1.30 0.66 12.20
C HIS A 334 -1.16 0.35 10.71
N TRP A 335 -0.05 -0.26 10.31
CA TRP A 335 0.16 -0.72 8.93
C TRP A 335 -0.92 -1.71 8.52
N LYS A 336 -1.24 -2.72 9.35
CA LYS A 336 -2.34 -3.65 9.07
C LYS A 336 -3.64 -2.89 8.86
N LEU A 337 -4.06 -2.09 9.83
CA LEU A 337 -5.35 -1.40 9.78
C LEU A 337 -5.47 -0.53 8.53
N ARG A 338 -4.42 0.22 8.19
CA ARG A 338 -4.37 1.04 6.98
C ARG A 338 -4.52 0.20 5.71
N ASN A 339 -3.82 -0.93 5.62
CA ASN A 339 -3.90 -1.79 4.43
C ASN A 339 -5.23 -2.51 4.32
N LEU A 340 -5.82 -2.98 5.43
CA LEU A 340 -7.15 -3.59 5.39
C LEU A 340 -8.23 -2.57 4.96
N SER A 341 -8.13 -1.32 5.43
CA SER A 341 -8.99 -0.21 4.94
C SER A 341 -8.76 0.05 3.45
N SER A 342 -7.50 0.20 3.03
CA SER A 342 -7.15 0.46 1.64
C SER A 342 -7.59 -0.65 0.68
N LEU A 343 -7.52 -1.92 1.10
CA LEU A 343 -8.04 -3.04 0.31
C LEU A 343 -9.56 -2.96 0.12
N HIS A 344 -10.30 -2.48 1.11
CA HIS A 344 -11.73 -2.24 1.00
C HIS A 344 -12.05 -1.06 0.08
N GLU A 345 -11.30 0.04 0.18
CA GLU A 345 -11.45 1.18 -0.74
C GLU A 345 -11.16 0.79 -2.20
N GLN A 346 -10.09 0.02 -2.43
CA GLN A 346 -9.75 -0.50 -3.76
C GLN A 346 -10.83 -1.45 -4.32
N GLU A 347 -11.42 -2.29 -3.46
CA GLU A 347 -12.53 -3.17 -3.81
C GLU A 347 -13.74 -2.37 -4.28
N GLU A 348 -14.12 -1.30 -3.59
CA GLU A 348 -15.23 -0.44 -4.02
C GLU A 348 -14.97 0.16 -5.40
N GLU A 349 -13.75 0.61 -5.67
CA GLU A 349 -13.37 1.17 -6.98
C GLU A 349 -13.44 0.12 -8.10
N HIS A 350 -13.02 -1.11 -7.85
CA HIS A 350 -13.16 -2.20 -8.81
C HIS A 350 -14.62 -2.61 -9.00
N ARG A 351 -15.39 -2.70 -7.92
CA ARG A 351 -16.81 -3.04 -7.93
C ARG A 351 -17.63 -2.04 -8.75
N LYS A 352 -17.35 -0.73 -8.61
CA LYS A 352 -17.97 0.32 -9.45
C LYS A 352 -17.73 0.09 -10.94
N LYS A 353 -16.52 -0.29 -11.34
CA LYS A 353 -16.18 -0.57 -12.75
C LYS A 353 -16.95 -1.78 -13.28
N ILE A 354 -17.05 -2.86 -12.50
CA ILE A 354 -17.85 -4.04 -12.85
C ILE A 354 -19.32 -3.63 -13.00
N TYR A 355 -19.87 -2.91 -12.03
CA TYR A 355 -21.27 -2.50 -12.04
C TYR A 355 -21.65 -1.57 -13.19
N LYS A 356 -20.73 -0.69 -13.61
CA LYS A 356 -20.91 0.14 -14.81
C LYS A 356 -21.11 -0.69 -16.08
N LEU A 357 -20.62 -1.93 -16.12
CA LEU A 357 -20.80 -2.82 -17.25
C LEU A 357 -22.03 -3.72 -17.10
N THR A 358 -22.32 -4.21 -15.89
CA THR A 358 -23.24 -5.34 -15.72
C THR A 358 -24.44 -5.09 -14.80
N HIS A 359 -24.46 -4.06 -13.95
CA HIS A 359 -25.41 -4.04 -12.84
C HIS A 359 -26.82 -3.64 -13.24
N TRP A 360 -27.83 -4.16 -12.53
CA TRP A 360 -29.26 -3.97 -12.85
C TRP A 360 -29.87 -2.66 -12.31
N PHE A 361 -29.31 -2.07 -11.25
CA PHE A 361 -29.76 -0.79 -10.68
C PHE A 361 -28.64 -0.14 -9.85
N THR A 362 -28.12 1.03 -10.25
CA THR A 362 -27.08 1.71 -9.43
C THR A 362 -27.48 3.12 -9.03
N ASN A 363 -27.05 3.55 -7.83
CA ASN A 363 -26.90 4.97 -7.47
C ASN A 363 -25.71 5.64 -8.18
N HIS A 364 -25.10 4.98 -9.18
CA HIS A 364 -23.81 5.30 -9.80
C HIS A 364 -23.87 5.43 -11.34
N GLY A 365 -25.06 5.47 -11.94
CA GLY A 365 -25.29 5.59 -13.39
C GLY A 365 -25.88 4.34 -14.05
N GLU A 366 -26.11 4.41 -15.37
CA GLU A 366 -26.68 3.31 -16.15
C GLU A 366 -25.61 2.30 -16.57
N SER A 367 -25.92 1.00 -16.46
CA SER A 367 -25.06 -0.11 -16.88
C SER A 367 -25.03 -0.23 -18.41
N LYS A 368 -23.84 -0.38 -19.01
CA LYS A 368 -23.69 -0.53 -20.47
C LYS A 368 -24.53 -1.69 -21.01
N PHE A 369 -24.50 -2.85 -20.34
CA PHE A 369 -25.24 -4.03 -20.80
C PHE A 369 -26.74 -3.80 -20.72
N LEU A 370 -27.24 -3.19 -19.63
CA LEU A 370 -28.67 -2.85 -19.52
C LEU A 370 -29.11 -1.85 -20.59
N VAL A 371 -28.31 -0.81 -20.83
CA VAL A 371 -28.65 0.23 -21.81
C VAL A 371 -28.75 -0.36 -23.21
N ALA A 372 -27.80 -1.22 -23.59
CA ALA A 372 -27.85 -1.97 -24.84
C ALA A 372 -29.12 -2.84 -24.89
N ARG A 373 -29.34 -3.67 -23.86
CA ARG A 373 -30.50 -4.55 -23.76
C ARG A 373 -31.83 -3.80 -23.90
N GLU A 374 -32.02 -2.72 -23.14
CA GLU A 374 -33.28 -1.98 -23.16
C GLU A 374 -33.49 -1.24 -24.48
N ARG A 375 -32.42 -0.69 -25.05
CA ARG A 375 -32.46 -0.05 -26.36
C ARG A 375 -32.87 -1.04 -27.46
N GLU A 376 -32.29 -2.23 -27.48
CA GLU A 376 -32.65 -3.29 -28.41
C GLU A 376 -34.13 -3.68 -28.26
N LYS A 377 -34.58 -3.89 -27.01
CA LYS A 377 -35.97 -4.23 -26.70
C LYS A 377 -36.95 -3.19 -27.18
N GLU A 378 -36.72 -1.92 -26.87
CA GLU A 378 -37.63 -0.84 -27.24
C GLU A 378 -37.65 -0.63 -28.76
N ARG A 379 -36.51 -0.83 -29.46
CA ARG A 379 -36.45 -0.79 -30.92
C ARG A 379 -37.22 -1.93 -31.58
N ILE A 380 -37.09 -3.17 -31.08
CA ILE A 380 -37.85 -4.31 -31.56
C ILE A 380 -39.36 -4.09 -31.34
N LYS A 381 -39.76 -3.65 -30.15
CA LYS A 381 -41.15 -3.34 -29.81
C LYS A 381 -41.73 -2.27 -30.74
N TRP A 382 -41.01 -1.17 -30.92
CA TRP A 382 -41.42 -0.10 -31.83
C TRP A 382 -41.51 -0.57 -33.28
N ALA A 383 -40.57 -1.37 -33.76
CA ALA A 383 -40.57 -1.88 -35.13
C ALA A 383 -41.75 -2.84 -35.38
N LEU A 384 -42.09 -3.70 -34.41
CA LEU A 384 -43.26 -4.57 -34.48
C LEU A 384 -44.56 -3.77 -34.59
N GLN A 385 -44.70 -2.71 -33.78
CA GLN A 385 -45.85 -1.80 -33.88
C GLN A 385 -45.93 -1.16 -35.27
N PHE A 386 -44.82 -0.60 -35.77
CA PHE A 386 -44.76 0.04 -37.08
C PHE A 386 -45.10 -0.92 -38.22
N LEU A 387 -44.54 -2.15 -38.21
CA LEU A 387 -44.84 -3.18 -39.20
C LEU A 387 -46.33 -3.58 -39.19
N GLY A 388 -46.94 -3.69 -38.00
CA GLY A 388 -48.36 -3.99 -37.85
C GLY A 388 -49.27 -2.87 -38.37
N GLU A 389 -48.97 -1.61 -38.05
CA GLU A 389 -49.72 -0.43 -38.52
C GLU A 389 -49.69 -0.30 -40.06
N ASN A 390 -48.57 -0.67 -40.67
CA ASN A 390 -48.38 -0.64 -42.12
C ASN A 390 -48.75 -1.96 -42.82
N GLN A 391 -49.42 -2.88 -42.12
CA GLN A 391 -49.91 -4.16 -42.66
C GLN A 391 -48.82 -5.03 -43.30
N LYS A 392 -47.58 -4.90 -42.82
CA LYS A 392 -46.43 -5.71 -43.24
C LYS A 392 -46.38 -7.07 -42.56
N ILE A 393 -46.98 -7.16 -41.37
CA ILE A 393 -47.16 -8.39 -40.60
C ILE A 393 -48.59 -8.45 -40.08
N SER A 394 -49.05 -9.63 -39.66
CA SER A 394 -50.36 -9.78 -39.05
C SER A 394 -50.45 -9.02 -37.71
N LYS A 395 -51.66 -8.61 -37.32
CA LYS A 395 -51.90 -8.01 -36.00
C LYS A 395 -51.51 -8.95 -34.85
N GLU A 396 -51.60 -10.26 -35.08
CA GLU A 396 -51.16 -11.28 -34.13
C GLU A 396 -49.64 -11.25 -33.94
N PHE A 397 -48.86 -11.12 -35.02
CA PHE A 397 -47.40 -11.02 -34.93
C PHE A 397 -46.93 -9.68 -34.33
N ALA A 398 -47.65 -8.59 -34.59
CA ALA A 398 -47.35 -7.27 -34.04
C ALA A 398 -47.71 -7.11 -32.55
N SER A 399 -48.51 -8.04 -31.99
CA SER A 399 -48.97 -7.98 -30.60
C SER A 399 -47.85 -8.24 -29.60
N GLU A 400 -47.94 -7.63 -28.41
CA GLU A 400 -47.08 -7.95 -27.26
C GLU A 400 -47.25 -9.40 -26.76
N PHE A 401 -48.25 -10.14 -27.26
CA PHE A 401 -48.44 -11.57 -27.00
C PHE A 401 -48.12 -12.45 -28.21
N GLY A 402 -47.68 -11.84 -29.32
CA GLY A 402 -47.36 -12.50 -30.57
C GLY A 402 -46.10 -13.36 -30.49
N GLU A 403 -45.99 -14.32 -31.41
CA GLU A 403 -44.85 -15.23 -31.55
C GLU A 403 -43.50 -14.49 -31.63
N VAL A 404 -43.45 -13.39 -32.39
CA VAL A 404 -42.20 -12.61 -32.59
C VAL A 404 -41.76 -11.95 -31.29
N TYR A 405 -42.69 -11.35 -30.56
CA TYR A 405 -42.37 -10.70 -29.28
C TYR A 405 -41.95 -11.72 -28.22
N LYS A 406 -42.59 -12.90 -28.17
CA LYS A 406 -42.17 -13.99 -27.26
C LYS A 406 -40.72 -14.45 -27.52
N LYS A 407 -40.31 -14.54 -28.79
CA LYS A 407 -38.91 -14.85 -29.17
C LYS A 407 -37.95 -13.76 -28.68
N ALA A 408 -38.30 -12.49 -28.88
CA ALA A 408 -37.52 -11.37 -28.36
C ALA A 408 -37.43 -11.38 -26.82
N GLN A 409 -38.53 -11.67 -26.12
CA GLN A 409 -38.51 -11.81 -24.66
C GLN A 409 -37.57 -12.92 -24.20
N ASN A 410 -37.60 -14.09 -24.85
CA ASN A 410 -36.68 -15.19 -24.53
C ASN A 410 -35.21 -14.79 -24.71
N ARG A 411 -34.88 -14.05 -25.78
CA ARG A 411 -33.55 -13.47 -25.97
C ARG A 411 -33.13 -12.59 -24.79
N PHE A 412 -34.00 -11.68 -24.35
CA PHE A 412 -33.66 -10.78 -23.25
C PHE A 412 -33.53 -11.50 -21.91
N ILE A 413 -34.33 -12.54 -21.65
CA ILE A 413 -34.16 -13.40 -20.47
C ILE A 413 -32.77 -14.04 -20.47
N LEU A 414 -32.36 -14.65 -21.59
CA LEU A 414 -31.05 -15.30 -21.70
C LEU A 414 -29.89 -14.29 -21.57
N LEU A 415 -30.02 -13.09 -22.15
CA LEU A 415 -29.04 -12.02 -22.01
C LEU A 415 -28.96 -11.49 -20.57
N ASP A 416 -30.10 -11.36 -19.88
CA ASP A 416 -30.16 -10.95 -18.48
C ASP A 416 -29.49 -12.00 -17.57
N GLU A 417 -29.73 -13.29 -17.81
CA GLU A 417 -29.06 -14.39 -17.11
C GLU A 417 -27.54 -14.38 -17.33
N TYR A 418 -27.11 -14.18 -18.58
CA TYR A 418 -25.68 -14.10 -18.90
C TYR A 418 -24.99 -12.91 -18.23
N ARG A 419 -25.64 -11.74 -18.22
CA ARG A 419 -25.15 -10.55 -17.52
C ARG A 419 -24.94 -10.83 -16.03
N ASP A 420 -25.89 -11.49 -15.39
CA ASP A 420 -25.80 -11.82 -13.97
C ASP A 420 -24.67 -12.82 -13.68
N GLN A 421 -24.46 -13.79 -14.57
CA GLN A 421 -23.32 -14.70 -14.52
C GLN A 421 -21.99 -13.96 -14.73
N LEU A 422 -21.90 -13.05 -15.70
CA LEU A 422 -20.73 -12.22 -15.95
C LEU A 422 -20.38 -11.36 -14.73
N GLN A 423 -21.39 -10.70 -14.14
CA GLN A 423 -21.21 -9.92 -12.91
C GLN A 423 -20.67 -10.81 -11.78
N SER A 424 -21.29 -11.96 -11.55
CA SER A 424 -20.93 -12.88 -10.47
C SER A 424 -19.50 -13.38 -10.64
N ARG A 425 -19.12 -13.83 -11.83
CA ARG A 425 -17.74 -14.24 -12.17
C ARG A 425 -16.74 -13.13 -11.88
N LYS A 426 -17.03 -11.89 -12.28
CA LYS A 426 -16.12 -10.75 -12.06
C LYS A 426 -15.99 -10.33 -10.60
N ILE A 427 -17.07 -10.41 -9.83
CA ILE A 427 -17.01 -10.20 -8.38
C ILE A 427 -16.18 -11.29 -7.72
N GLU A 428 -16.38 -12.56 -8.08
CA GLU A 428 -15.62 -13.68 -7.53
C GLU A 428 -14.11 -13.58 -7.84
N GLU A 429 -13.74 -13.21 -9.07
CA GLU A 429 -12.35 -12.92 -9.45
C GLU A 429 -11.75 -11.83 -8.56
N MET A 430 -12.47 -10.73 -8.35
CA MET A 430 -12.04 -9.60 -7.51
C MET A 430 -11.87 -10.02 -6.04
N GLU A 431 -12.86 -10.68 -5.46
CA GLU A 431 -12.82 -11.15 -4.06
C GLU A 431 -11.68 -12.14 -3.84
N LYS A 432 -11.40 -13.00 -4.81
CA LYS A 432 -10.28 -13.95 -4.75
C LYS A 432 -8.93 -13.23 -4.71
N GLU A 433 -8.72 -12.22 -5.55
CA GLU A 433 -7.47 -11.44 -5.52
C GLU A 433 -7.32 -10.61 -4.24
N LYS A 434 -8.40 -9.97 -3.77
CA LYS A 434 -8.42 -9.26 -2.48
C LYS A 434 -8.06 -10.20 -1.33
N ARG A 435 -8.67 -11.38 -1.28
CA ARG A 435 -8.46 -12.36 -0.19
C ARG A 435 -7.00 -12.79 -0.08
N LYS A 436 -6.31 -13.04 -1.21
CA LYS A 436 -4.88 -13.36 -1.20
C LYS A 436 -4.06 -12.29 -0.48
N LEU A 437 -4.32 -11.02 -0.79
CA LEU A 437 -3.61 -9.90 -0.16
C LEU A 437 -4.03 -9.68 1.31
N TYR A 438 -5.30 -9.91 1.62
CA TYR A 438 -5.79 -9.88 3.00
C TYR A 438 -5.06 -10.92 3.87
N ASP A 439 -4.99 -12.16 3.41
CA ASP A 439 -4.29 -13.24 4.12
C ASP A 439 -2.79 -12.95 4.23
N LYS A 440 -2.18 -12.40 3.17
CA LYS A 440 -0.78 -11.95 3.15
C LYS A 440 -0.51 -10.87 4.21
N VAL A 441 -1.41 -9.90 4.40
CA VAL A 441 -1.31 -8.87 5.45
C VAL A 441 -1.31 -9.51 6.84
N LEU A 442 -2.20 -10.49 7.08
CA LEU A 442 -2.28 -11.17 8.38
C LEU A 442 -1.05 -12.03 8.67
N GLU A 443 -0.51 -12.70 7.65
CA GLU A 443 0.71 -13.49 7.77
C GLU A 443 1.92 -12.58 8.10
N ILE A 444 2.06 -11.46 7.40
CA ILE A 444 3.11 -10.45 7.67
C ILE A 444 3.01 -9.93 9.10
N GLU A 445 1.80 -9.57 9.57
CA GLU A 445 1.60 -9.14 10.95
C GLU A 445 2.07 -10.21 11.94
N LYS A 446 1.67 -11.46 11.72
CA LYS A 446 2.02 -12.58 12.61
C LYS A 446 3.54 -12.75 12.69
N ILE A 447 4.22 -12.78 11.54
CA ILE A 447 5.68 -12.93 11.47
C ILE A 447 6.38 -11.78 12.20
N GLU A 448 5.99 -10.54 11.92
CA GLU A 448 6.66 -9.37 12.50
C GLU A 448 6.37 -9.21 13.99
N LYS A 449 5.17 -9.56 14.46
CA LYS A 449 4.86 -9.60 15.90
C LYS A 449 5.65 -10.69 16.63
N GLN A 450 5.85 -11.85 16.01
CA GLN A 450 6.69 -12.91 16.56
C GLN A 450 8.14 -12.42 16.73
N LYS A 451 8.71 -11.77 15.73
CA LYS A 451 10.06 -11.17 15.85
C LYS A 451 10.17 -10.17 16.99
N VAL A 452 9.15 -9.34 17.19
CA VAL A 452 9.11 -8.39 18.31
C VAL A 452 9.03 -9.12 19.66
N TYR A 453 8.35 -10.27 19.72
CA TYR A 453 8.29 -11.11 20.91
C TYR A 453 9.63 -11.80 21.19
N ASP A 454 10.28 -12.35 20.15
CA ASP A 454 11.58 -13.02 20.27
C ASP A 454 12.73 -12.06 20.61
N LEU A 455 12.56 -10.75 20.36
CA LEU A 455 13.51 -9.73 20.82
C LEU A 455 13.34 -9.36 22.30
N LYS A 456 12.18 -9.69 22.90
CA LYS A 456 11.84 -9.35 24.29
C LYS A 456 12.20 -10.44 25.30
N ASN A 457 12.41 -11.68 24.84
CA ASN A 457 12.71 -12.86 25.65
C ASN A 457 14.03 -13.45 25.20
#